data_AF-A0A2W4TUU3-F1
#
_entry.id   AF-A0A2W4TUU3-F1
#
_cell.length_a   1.000
_cell.length_b   1.000
_cell.length_c   1.000
_cell.angle_alpha   90.00
_cell.angle_beta   90.00
_cell.angle_gamma   90.00
#
_symmetry.space_group_name_H-M   'P 1'
#
loop_
_entity.id
_entity.type
_entity.pdbx_description
1 polymer ?
#
loop_
_entity_poly.entity_id
_entity_poly.type
_entity_poly.pdbx_seq_one_letter_code
_entity_poly.pdbx_strand_id
1 'polypeptide(L)'
;MVHASPQVTAAQVLDAGRRAEADGRLDYAIQFYRHLTDHHAGAPEAEEAREALSRLKRQTNSLDGFPRTRPAGPPPLRNSGYPNTSDTARLGPKVGRGPIRIAPAGAVQPSPGIVLPESDTDYFAGRLVAHAFVGIGVFLAVAGLLATIAALLLPSEKLALLPEWVVALRPVVGLTGAAAGVVLFLLGQIARAIFDIASASRDLAAIERAKVEHANASLR
;
A
#
# COMPACT_ATOMS: atom_id res chain seq x y z
N MET A 1 -26.18 -20.47 -25.73
CA MET A 1 -26.03 -20.72 -24.28
C MET A 1 -25.82 -19.38 -23.61
N VAL A 2 -26.83 -18.86 -22.91
CA VAL A 2 -26.77 -17.55 -22.24
C VAL A 2 -26.05 -17.75 -20.91
N HIS A 3 -24.83 -17.23 -20.79
CA HIS A 3 -24.11 -17.21 -19.52
C HIS A 3 -24.74 -16.13 -18.63
N ALA A 4 -25.53 -16.56 -17.64
CA ALA A 4 -25.95 -15.67 -16.57
C ALA A 4 -24.69 -15.20 -15.82
N SER A 5 -24.45 -13.88 -15.80
CA SER A 5 -23.38 -13.28 -15.02
C SER A 5 -23.59 -13.64 -13.54
N PRO A 6 -22.56 -14.09 -12.81
CA PRO A 6 -22.69 -14.39 -11.40
C PRO A 6 -23.18 -13.13 -10.67
N GLN A 7 -24.37 -13.22 -10.06
CA GLN A 7 -24.90 -12.14 -9.25
C GLN A 7 -24.14 -12.12 -7.93
N VAL A 8 -23.31 -11.10 -7.72
CA VAL A 8 -22.62 -10.88 -6.45
C VAL A 8 -23.66 -10.51 -5.41
N THR A 9 -23.67 -11.20 -4.27
CA THR A 9 -24.64 -10.93 -3.21
C THR A 9 -24.19 -9.74 -2.35
N ALA A 10 -25.13 -9.02 -1.74
CA ALA A 10 -24.81 -7.89 -0.86
C ALA A 10 -23.84 -8.29 0.27
N ALA A 11 -24.04 -9.46 0.87
CA ALA A 11 -23.15 -10.02 1.89
C ALA A 11 -21.71 -10.22 1.40
N GLN A 12 -21.52 -10.67 0.15
CA GLN A 12 -20.18 -10.83 -0.43
C GLN A 12 -19.49 -9.47 -0.66
N VAL A 13 -20.24 -8.46 -1.11
CA VAL A 13 -19.69 -7.10 -1.29
C VAL A 13 -19.32 -6.49 0.06
N LEU A 14 -20.11 -6.74 1.11
CA LEU A 14 -19.81 -6.28 2.47
C LEU A 14 -18.53 -6.93 3.01
N ASP A 15 -18.38 -8.25 2.86
CA ASP A 15 -17.19 -8.99 3.33
C ASP A 15 -15.92 -8.54 2.58
N ALA A 16 -16.03 -8.28 1.26
CA ALA A 16 -14.96 -7.70 0.47
C ALA A 16 -14.56 -6.30 0.98
N GLY A 17 -15.53 -5.47 1.35
CA GLY A 17 -15.31 -4.17 1.97
C GLY A 17 -14.56 -4.27 3.31
N ARG A 18 -14.99 -5.19 4.19
CA ARG A 18 -14.36 -5.42 5.50
C ARG A 18 -12.93 -5.93 5.37
N ARG A 19 -12.66 -6.82 4.41
CA ARG A 19 -11.30 -7.29 4.14
C ARG A 19 -10.41 -6.16 3.61
N ALA A 20 -10.91 -5.33 2.70
CA ALA A 20 -10.17 -4.17 2.22
C ALA A 20 -9.87 -3.17 3.35
N GLU A 21 -10.80 -2.98 4.29
CA GLU A 21 -10.59 -2.15 5.50
C GLU A 21 -9.50 -2.77 6.41
N ALA A 22 -9.55 -4.09 6.65
CA ALA A 22 -8.55 -4.81 7.45
C ALA A 22 -7.15 -4.79 6.81
N ASP A 23 -7.07 -4.81 5.47
CA ASP A 23 -5.83 -4.72 4.70
C ASP A 23 -5.27 -3.28 4.63
N GLY A 24 -5.94 -2.30 5.26
CA GLY A 24 -5.56 -0.87 5.20
C GLY A 24 -5.83 -0.20 3.86
N ARG A 25 -6.53 -0.87 2.93
CA ARG A 25 -6.87 -0.36 1.60
C ARG A 25 -8.17 0.44 1.64
N LEU A 26 -8.15 1.56 2.35
CA LEU A 26 -9.35 2.34 2.68
C LEU A 26 -10.11 2.84 1.43
N ASP A 27 -9.42 3.20 0.35
CA ASP A 27 -10.07 3.65 -0.89
C ASP A 27 -10.95 2.55 -1.51
N TYR A 28 -10.47 1.30 -1.50
CA TYR A 28 -11.23 0.14 -2.00
C TYR A 28 -12.41 -0.18 -1.07
N ALA A 29 -12.21 -0.11 0.24
CA ALA A 29 -13.30 -0.29 1.21
C ALA A 29 -14.42 0.74 0.97
N ILE A 30 -14.08 2.01 0.75
CA ILE A 30 -15.03 3.07 0.42
C ILE A 30 -15.79 2.76 -0.87
N GLN A 31 -15.11 2.27 -1.92
CA GLN A 31 -15.77 1.89 -3.17
C GLN A 31 -16.77 0.75 -2.98
N PHE A 32 -16.41 -0.31 -2.25
CA PHE A 32 -17.32 -1.42 -1.97
C PHE A 32 -18.53 -0.99 -1.16
N TYR A 33 -18.32 -0.21 -0.10
CA TYR A 33 -19.43 0.28 0.73
C TYR A 33 -20.36 1.21 -0.06
N ARG A 34 -19.83 2.10 -0.92
CA ARG A 34 -20.65 2.92 -1.82
C ARG A 34 -21.45 2.08 -2.81
N HIS A 35 -20.80 1.11 -3.46
CA HIS A 35 -21.47 0.21 -4.40
C HIS A 35 -22.64 -0.51 -3.71
N LEU A 36 -22.42 -0.99 -2.49
CA LEU A 36 -23.42 -1.66 -1.68
C LEU A 36 -24.58 -0.72 -1.30
N THR A 37 -24.31 0.52 -0.90
CA THR A 37 -25.37 1.48 -0.58
C THR A 37 -26.18 1.91 -1.79
N ASP A 38 -25.56 1.96 -2.98
CA ASP A 38 -26.21 2.42 -4.20
C ASP A 38 -27.06 1.32 -4.86
N HIS A 39 -26.58 0.07 -4.86
CA HIS A 39 -27.23 -1.04 -5.57
C HIS A 39 -28.07 -1.94 -4.64
N HIS A 40 -27.82 -1.91 -3.33
CA HIS A 40 -28.50 -2.74 -2.33
C HIS A 40 -29.08 -1.92 -1.17
N ALA A 41 -29.61 -0.72 -1.46
CA ALA A 41 -30.04 0.26 -0.44
C ALA A 41 -31.05 -0.24 0.61
N GLY A 42 -31.84 -1.28 0.30
CA GLY A 42 -32.84 -1.89 1.18
C GLY A 42 -32.39 -3.17 1.90
N ALA A 43 -31.14 -3.61 1.69
CA ALA A 43 -30.58 -4.75 2.40
C ALA A 43 -30.02 -4.32 3.77
N PRO A 44 -30.07 -5.17 4.81
CA PRO A 44 -29.50 -4.85 6.13
C PRO A 44 -27.99 -4.55 6.06
N GLU A 45 -27.28 -5.18 5.12
CA GLU A 45 -25.86 -4.93 4.87
C GLU A 45 -25.58 -3.48 4.44
N ALA A 46 -26.55 -2.79 3.84
CA ALA A 46 -26.40 -1.39 3.43
C ALA A 46 -26.42 -0.43 4.61
N GLU A 47 -27.11 -0.77 5.70
CA GLU A 47 -27.06 0.03 6.92
C GLU A 47 -25.67 -0.04 7.56
N GLU A 48 -25.09 -1.24 7.62
CA GLU A 48 -23.72 -1.44 8.11
C GLU A 48 -22.69 -0.71 7.23
N ALA A 49 -22.85 -0.74 5.90
CA ALA A 49 -21.98 -0.03 4.98
C ALA A 49 -22.06 1.51 5.16
N ARG A 50 -23.26 2.07 5.43
CA ARG A 50 -23.42 3.50 5.75
C ARG A 50 -22.70 3.86 7.05
N GLU A 51 -22.81 3.01 8.07
CA GLU A 51 -22.11 3.21 9.33
C GLU A 51 -20.60 3.19 9.13
N ALA A 52 -20.07 2.20 8.39
CA ALA A 52 -18.65 2.09 8.05
C ALA A 52 -18.15 3.32 7.28
N LEU A 53 -18.89 3.80 6.28
CA LEU A 53 -18.56 5.04 5.56
C LEU A 53 -18.53 6.26 6.48
N SER A 54 -19.45 6.35 7.45
CA SER A 54 -19.46 7.44 8.42
C SER A 54 -18.22 7.42 9.32
N ARG A 55 -17.76 6.23 9.71
CA ARG A 55 -16.54 6.02 10.51
C ARG A 55 -15.29 6.38 9.70
N LEU A 56 -15.19 5.90 8.46
CA LEU A 56 -14.08 6.22 7.55
C LEU A 56 -14.01 7.72 7.22
N LYS A 57 -15.16 8.39 7.06
CA LYS A 57 -15.21 9.84 6.85
C LYS A 57 -14.67 10.61 8.05
N ARG A 58 -14.98 10.17 9.28
CA ARG A 58 -14.39 10.77 10.49
C ARG A 58 -12.88 10.56 10.54
N GLN A 59 -12.42 9.35 10.21
CA GLN A 59 -11.00 9.01 10.21
C GLN A 59 -10.20 9.81 9.17
N THR A 60 -10.72 9.95 7.95
CA THR A 60 -10.10 10.76 6.88
C THR A 60 -10.05 12.25 7.24
N ASN A 61 -11.14 12.80 7.79
CA ASN A 61 -11.12 14.17 8.29
C ASN A 61 -10.11 14.40 9.43
N SER A 62 -9.88 13.40 10.28
CA SER A 62 -8.85 13.47 11.32
C SER A 62 -7.42 13.47 10.75
N LEU A 63 -7.20 12.77 9.63
CA LEU A 63 -5.91 12.77 8.92
C LEU A 63 -5.63 14.12 8.23
N ASP A 64 -6.66 14.76 7.66
CA ASP A 64 -6.52 16.10 7.08
C ASP A 64 -6.44 17.22 8.13
N GLY A 65 -6.76 16.91 9.40
CA GLY A 65 -6.66 17.81 10.54
C GLY A 65 -5.24 18.03 11.08
N PHE A 66 -4.26 17.24 10.64
CA PHE A 66 -2.87 17.64 10.80
C PHE A 66 -2.64 18.86 9.92
N PRO A 67 -2.21 20.01 10.48
CA PRO A 67 -1.79 21.12 9.64
C PRO A 67 -0.72 20.54 8.73
N ARG A 68 -1.03 20.40 7.43
CA ARG A 68 -0.03 20.15 6.41
C ARG A 68 0.94 21.31 6.58
N THR A 69 2.01 21.07 7.33
CA THR A 69 3.20 21.89 7.34
C THR A 69 3.65 21.83 5.91
N ARG A 70 3.14 22.79 5.13
CA ARG A 70 3.60 23.09 3.79
C ARG A 70 5.12 23.01 3.91
N PRO A 71 5.79 22.04 3.26
CA PRO A 71 7.23 21.92 3.36
C PRO A 71 7.76 23.32 3.13
N ALA A 72 8.48 23.85 4.14
CA ALA A 72 8.90 25.23 4.15
C ALA A 72 9.48 25.50 2.76
N GLY A 73 8.79 26.37 2.01
CA GLY A 73 9.31 26.78 0.72
C GLY A 73 10.76 27.16 0.92
N PRO A 74 11.65 26.85 -0.06
CA PRO A 74 13.07 27.14 0.09
C PRO A 74 13.22 28.53 0.69
N PRO A 75 13.98 28.67 1.79
CA PRO A 75 14.05 29.92 2.54
C PRO A 75 14.28 31.04 1.52
N PRO A 76 13.48 32.13 1.54
CA PRO A 76 13.70 33.23 0.62
C PRO A 76 15.17 33.61 0.78
N LEU A 77 15.90 33.58 -0.34
CA LEU A 77 17.32 33.94 -0.37
C LEU A 77 17.46 35.26 0.38
N ARG A 78 18.08 35.18 1.55
CA ARG A 78 18.31 36.30 2.44
C ARG A 78 19.18 37.27 1.66
N ASN A 79 18.54 38.27 1.06
CA ASN A 79 19.23 39.33 0.37
C ASN A 79 20.13 39.98 1.43
N SER A 80 21.44 39.80 1.26
CA SER A 80 22.50 40.33 2.11
C SER A 80 22.58 41.84 1.92
N GLY A 81 21.52 42.54 2.35
CA GLY A 81 21.51 43.96 2.59
C GLY A 81 22.27 44.22 3.89
N TYR A 82 23.34 44.99 3.78
CA TYR A 82 24.19 45.47 4.85
C TYR A 82 23.38 45.97 6.07
N PRO A 83 23.85 45.70 7.31
CA PRO A 83 23.24 46.26 8.51
C PRO A 83 23.47 47.76 8.54
N ASN A 84 22.39 48.54 8.47
CA ASN A 84 22.44 49.96 8.78
C ASN A 84 22.40 50.10 10.30
N THR A 85 23.58 50.35 10.86
CA THR A 85 23.85 50.57 12.28
C THR A 85 23.35 51.95 12.68
N SER A 86 22.06 52.06 12.99
CA SER A 86 21.53 53.22 13.71
C SER A 86 20.13 52.93 14.23
N ASP A 87 20.02 52.22 15.35
CA ASP A 87 19.04 52.59 16.37
C ASP A 87 19.41 52.02 17.73
N THR A 88 20.19 52.83 18.43
CA THR A 88 20.34 52.81 19.87
C THR A 88 19.02 53.13 20.57
N ALA A 89 18.79 52.45 21.69
CA ALA A 89 17.92 52.82 22.80
C ALA A 89 16.42 52.58 22.65
N ARG A 90 15.95 51.49 23.30
CA ARG A 90 15.02 51.58 24.45
C ARG A 90 14.90 50.22 25.15
N LEU A 91 15.70 50.07 26.21
CA LEU A 91 15.44 49.14 27.30
C LEU A 91 14.17 49.59 28.03
N GLY A 92 13.11 48.81 27.93
CA GLY A 92 11.91 48.96 28.74
C GLY A 92 11.60 47.65 29.46
N PRO A 93 11.57 47.61 30.81
CA PRO A 93 11.16 46.43 31.54
C PRO A 93 9.62 46.33 31.51
N LYS A 94 9.07 45.48 30.64
CA LYS A 94 7.63 45.17 30.65
C LYS A 94 7.34 44.08 31.68
N VAL A 95 7.22 44.49 32.94
CA VAL A 95 6.62 43.69 34.02
C VAL A 95 5.11 43.71 33.82
N GLY A 96 4.60 42.74 33.05
CA GLY A 96 3.17 42.50 32.89
C GLY A 96 2.80 41.16 33.52
N ARG A 97 2.50 41.17 34.82
CA ARG A 97 1.79 40.06 35.48
C ARG A 97 0.38 39.99 34.88
N GLY A 98 0.20 39.16 33.87
CA GLY A 98 -1.11 38.76 33.38
C GLY A 98 -1.82 37.91 34.45
N PRO A 99 -3.16 37.92 34.48
CA PRO A 99 -3.94 37.09 35.41
C PRO A 99 -3.64 35.62 35.15
N ILE A 100 -3.37 34.88 36.23
CA ILE A 100 -3.23 33.43 36.24
C ILE A 100 -4.54 32.85 35.72
N ARG A 101 -4.59 32.51 34.43
CA ARG A 101 -5.64 31.66 33.87
C ARG A 101 -5.37 30.25 34.38
N ILE A 102 -6.12 29.85 35.38
CA ILE A 102 -6.26 28.45 35.78
C ILE A 102 -6.82 27.73 34.55
N ALA A 103 -5.93 27.06 33.81
CA ALA A 103 -6.35 26.21 32.71
C ALA A 103 -7.20 25.07 33.29
N PRO A 104 -8.34 24.72 32.67
CA PRO A 104 -9.17 23.62 33.14
C PRO A 104 -8.33 22.34 33.17
N ALA A 105 -8.21 21.76 34.36
CA ALA A 105 -7.68 20.42 34.57
C ALA A 105 -8.55 19.45 33.75
N GLY A 106 -8.01 18.92 32.65
CA GLY A 106 -8.77 17.98 31.80
C GLY A 106 -8.48 18.03 30.31
N ALA A 107 -7.62 18.94 29.82
CA ALA A 107 -7.05 18.77 28.50
C ALA A 107 -6.03 17.63 28.56
N VAL A 108 -6.50 16.39 28.33
CA VAL A 108 -5.66 15.26 27.94
C VAL A 108 -4.82 15.77 26.78
N GLN A 109 -3.57 16.15 27.05
CA GLN A 109 -2.61 16.35 25.97
C GLN A 109 -2.60 15.01 25.24
N PRO A 110 -3.01 14.94 23.96
CA PRO A 110 -2.83 13.73 23.19
C PRO A 110 -1.34 13.44 23.29
N SER A 111 -1.00 12.34 23.96
CA SER A 111 0.37 11.87 24.09
C SER A 111 0.97 12.00 22.69
N PRO A 112 2.04 12.79 22.49
CA PRO A 112 2.58 13.06 21.16
C PRO A 112 2.78 11.72 20.51
N GLY A 113 1.87 11.38 19.59
CA GLY A 113 1.83 10.08 18.97
C GLY A 113 3.22 9.86 18.44
N ILE A 114 3.87 8.78 18.85
CA ILE A 114 5.18 8.43 18.34
C ILE A 114 4.97 8.30 16.84
N VAL A 115 5.31 9.35 16.10
CA VAL A 115 5.31 9.38 14.65
C VAL A 115 6.49 8.49 14.28
N LEU A 116 6.23 7.18 14.24
CA LEU A 116 7.16 6.23 13.67
C LEU A 116 7.46 6.76 12.27
N PRO A 117 8.74 7.01 11.93
CA PRO A 117 9.08 7.44 10.59
C PRO A 117 8.53 6.40 9.63
N GLU A 118 7.60 6.84 8.80
CA GLU A 118 6.87 6.04 7.81
C GLU A 118 7.89 5.56 6.77
N SER A 119 8.62 4.48 7.09
CA SER A 119 9.66 3.90 6.24
C SER A 119 9.04 3.00 5.16
N ASP A 120 7.98 3.47 4.51
CA ASP A 120 7.28 2.73 3.46
C ASP A 120 8.09 2.69 2.15
N THR A 121 9.13 3.52 2.03
CA THR A 121 9.90 3.70 0.80
C THR A 121 10.98 2.64 0.57
N ASP A 122 11.46 1.96 1.60
CA ASP A 122 12.65 1.10 1.48
C ASP A 122 12.39 -0.28 0.86
N TYR A 123 11.12 -0.71 0.74
CA TYR A 123 10.76 -2.04 0.20
C TYR A 123 10.11 -2.03 -1.18
N PHE A 124 9.95 -0.85 -1.81
CA PHE A 124 9.34 -0.75 -3.12
C PHE A 124 10.12 -1.54 -4.18
N ALA A 125 11.46 -1.49 -4.14
CA ALA A 125 12.32 -2.19 -5.07
C ALA A 125 12.17 -3.72 -4.97
N GLY A 126 12.13 -4.28 -3.76
CA GLY A 126 11.97 -5.72 -3.55
C GLY A 126 10.60 -6.22 -4.04
N ARG A 127 9.53 -5.46 -3.75
CA ARG A 127 8.18 -5.78 -4.21
C ARG A 127 8.08 -5.68 -5.74
N LEU A 128 8.71 -4.69 -6.37
CA LEU A 128 8.73 -4.56 -7.82
C LEU A 128 9.45 -5.73 -8.49
N VAL A 129 10.62 -6.12 -7.98
CA VAL A 129 11.40 -7.27 -8.48
C VAL A 129 10.56 -8.56 -8.37
N ALA A 130 9.91 -8.80 -7.23
CA ALA A 130 9.06 -9.98 -7.06
C ALA A 130 7.90 -10.03 -8.09
N HIS A 131 7.25 -8.89 -8.36
CA HIS A 131 6.20 -8.81 -9.38
C HIS A 131 6.75 -9.05 -10.79
N ALA A 132 7.95 -8.56 -11.09
CA ALA A 132 8.61 -8.81 -12.37
C ALA A 132 8.89 -10.31 -12.57
N PHE A 133 9.41 -11.02 -11.55
CA PHE A 133 9.64 -12.47 -11.63
C PHE A 133 8.36 -13.26 -11.85
N VAL A 134 7.28 -12.92 -11.14
CA VAL A 134 5.96 -13.55 -11.33
C VAL A 134 5.44 -13.30 -12.74
N GLY A 135 5.52 -12.05 -13.23
CA GLY A 135 5.09 -11.69 -14.57
C GLY A 135 5.87 -12.42 -15.66
N ILE A 136 7.20 -12.47 -15.55
CA ILE A 136 8.08 -13.19 -16.48
C ILE A 136 7.77 -14.70 -16.46
N GLY A 137 7.56 -15.29 -15.28
CA GLY A 137 7.25 -16.71 -15.14
C GLY A 137 5.93 -17.09 -15.79
N VAL A 138 4.87 -16.31 -15.55
CA VAL A 138 3.56 -16.50 -16.20
C VAL A 138 3.67 -16.33 -17.71
N PHE A 139 4.37 -15.29 -18.17
CA PHE A 139 4.58 -15.06 -19.59
C PHE A 139 5.29 -16.24 -20.28
N LEU A 140 6.37 -16.75 -19.69
CA LEU A 140 7.09 -17.92 -20.20
C LEU A 140 6.23 -19.18 -20.21
N ALA A 141 5.43 -19.40 -19.15
CA ALA A 141 4.54 -20.54 -19.06
C ALA A 141 3.47 -20.52 -20.17
N VAL A 142 2.82 -19.37 -20.37
CA VAL A 142 1.81 -19.17 -21.43
C VAL A 142 2.44 -19.27 -22.82
N ALA A 143 3.60 -18.65 -23.04
CA ALA A 143 4.30 -18.71 -24.31
C ALA A 143 4.73 -20.15 -24.67
N GLY A 144 5.26 -20.90 -23.70
CA GLY A 144 5.62 -22.32 -23.87
C GLY A 144 4.40 -23.20 -24.17
N LEU A 145 3.28 -22.97 -23.48
CA LEU A 145 2.02 -23.67 -23.74
C LEU A 145 1.49 -23.37 -25.15
N LEU A 146 1.44 -22.09 -25.54
CA LEU A 146 1.00 -21.67 -26.87
C LEU A 146 1.91 -22.24 -27.97
N ALA A 147 3.22 -22.25 -27.77
CA ALA A 147 4.16 -22.89 -28.70
C ALA A 147 3.90 -24.39 -28.84
N THR A 148 3.57 -25.08 -27.73
CA THR A 148 3.21 -26.51 -27.74
C THR A 148 1.90 -26.76 -28.51
N ILE A 149 0.89 -25.92 -28.29
CA ILE A 149 -0.40 -26.02 -29.00
C ILE A 149 -0.22 -25.72 -30.50
N ALA A 150 0.53 -24.66 -30.84
CA ALA A 150 0.84 -24.34 -32.22
C ALA A 150 1.60 -25.50 -32.90
N ALA A 151 2.55 -26.12 -32.20
CA ALA A 151 3.23 -27.31 -32.69
C ALA A 151 2.25 -28.48 -32.94
N LEU A 152 1.26 -28.70 -32.09
CA LEU A 152 0.27 -29.76 -32.30
C LEU A 152 -0.67 -29.47 -33.48
N LEU A 153 -1.00 -28.20 -33.74
CA LEU A 153 -1.96 -27.79 -34.77
C LEU A 153 -1.36 -27.56 -36.16
N LEU A 154 -0.03 -27.42 -36.27
CA LEU A 154 0.62 -27.11 -37.55
C LEU A 154 0.56 -28.33 -38.50
N PRO A 155 0.05 -28.17 -39.74
CA PRO A 155 0.02 -29.23 -40.75
C PRO A 155 1.42 -29.71 -41.14
N SER A 156 1.56 -31.01 -41.42
CA SER A 156 2.82 -31.66 -41.83
C SER A 156 3.50 -30.99 -43.03
N GLU A 157 2.73 -30.39 -43.93
CA GLU A 157 3.27 -29.67 -45.09
C GLU A 157 4.08 -28.42 -44.70
N LYS A 158 3.63 -27.69 -43.67
CA LYS A 158 4.35 -26.50 -43.18
C LYS A 158 5.56 -26.86 -42.31
N LEU A 159 5.58 -28.07 -41.77
CA LEU A 159 6.71 -28.60 -41.02
C LEU A 159 7.93 -28.85 -41.89
N ALA A 160 7.73 -29.22 -43.16
CA ALA A 160 8.82 -29.43 -44.11
C ALA A 160 9.61 -28.14 -44.43
N LEU A 161 9.03 -26.96 -44.13
CA LEU A 161 9.69 -25.66 -44.32
C LEU A 161 10.54 -25.24 -43.12
N LEU A 162 10.43 -25.93 -41.98
CA LEU A 162 11.21 -25.62 -40.77
C LEU A 162 12.55 -26.37 -40.78
N PRO A 163 13.61 -25.81 -40.17
CA PRO A 163 14.86 -26.51 -39.98
C PRO A 163 14.66 -27.80 -39.19
N GLU A 164 15.37 -28.88 -39.57
CA GLU A 164 15.23 -30.21 -38.97
C GLU A 164 15.43 -30.21 -37.45
N TRP A 165 16.36 -29.39 -36.94
CA TRP A 165 16.61 -29.24 -35.50
C TRP A 165 15.39 -28.64 -34.75
N VAL A 166 14.61 -27.76 -35.38
CA VAL A 166 13.37 -27.21 -34.79
C VAL A 166 12.29 -28.28 -34.72
N VAL A 167 12.20 -29.13 -35.74
CA VAL A 167 11.25 -30.24 -35.80
C VAL A 167 11.59 -31.32 -34.78
N ALA A 168 12.86 -31.65 -34.61
CA ALA A 168 13.33 -32.63 -33.63
C ALA A 168 13.09 -32.19 -32.18
N LEU A 169 13.25 -30.90 -31.88
CA LEU A 169 13.12 -30.34 -30.53
C LEU A 169 11.69 -29.94 -30.16
N ARG A 170 10.73 -30.11 -31.08
CA ARG A 170 9.40 -29.51 -31.04
C ARG A 170 8.57 -29.81 -29.78
N PRO A 171 8.41 -31.06 -29.31
CA PRO A 171 7.67 -31.32 -28.08
C PRO A 171 8.48 -30.94 -26.84
N VAL A 172 9.81 -31.00 -26.92
CA VAL A 172 10.71 -30.78 -25.79
C VAL A 172 10.79 -29.30 -25.45
N VAL A 173 10.92 -28.41 -26.44
CA VAL A 173 11.11 -26.96 -26.21
C VAL A 173 9.87 -26.31 -25.62
N GLY A 174 8.68 -26.65 -26.12
CA GLY A 174 7.43 -26.10 -25.59
C GLY A 174 7.17 -26.54 -24.15
N LEU A 175 7.38 -27.84 -23.87
CA LEU A 175 7.11 -28.41 -22.55
C LEU A 175 8.18 -28.02 -21.51
N THR A 176 9.46 -27.96 -21.90
CA THR A 176 10.53 -27.44 -21.03
C THR A 176 10.38 -25.95 -20.77
N GLY A 177 9.98 -25.15 -21.77
CA GLY A 177 9.66 -23.73 -21.60
C GLY A 177 8.49 -23.52 -20.63
N ALA A 178 7.42 -24.29 -20.78
CA ALA A 178 6.27 -24.23 -19.87
C ALA A 178 6.66 -24.63 -18.43
N ALA A 179 7.41 -25.73 -18.27
CA ALA A 179 7.89 -26.18 -16.98
C ALA A 179 8.83 -25.15 -16.32
N ALA A 180 9.77 -24.57 -17.07
CA ALA A 180 10.64 -23.52 -16.59
C ALA A 180 9.85 -22.27 -16.15
N GLY A 181 8.81 -21.88 -16.90
CA GLY A 181 7.90 -20.79 -16.53
C GLY A 181 7.17 -21.05 -15.21
N VAL A 182 6.66 -22.27 -15.00
CA VAL A 182 6.02 -22.68 -13.75
C VAL A 182 7.00 -22.65 -12.57
N VAL A 183 8.22 -23.17 -12.75
CA VAL A 183 9.26 -23.12 -11.71
C VAL A 183 9.61 -21.68 -11.34
N LEU A 184 9.77 -20.80 -12.33
CA LEU A 184 10.07 -19.38 -12.09
C LEU A 184 8.91 -18.68 -11.36
N PHE A 185 7.67 -18.99 -11.73
CA PHE A 185 6.47 -18.49 -11.05
C PHE A 185 6.46 -18.90 -9.57
N LEU A 186 6.72 -20.18 -9.27
CA LEU A 186 6.76 -20.68 -7.89
C LEU A 186 7.89 -20.02 -7.08
N LEU A 187 9.07 -19.85 -7.67
CA LEU A 187 10.18 -19.12 -7.05
C LEU A 187 9.80 -17.66 -6.76
N GLY A 188 9.08 -17.00 -7.67
CA GLY A 188 8.55 -15.65 -7.46
C GLY A 188 7.57 -15.58 -6.28
N GLN A 189 6.70 -16.59 -6.13
CA GLN A 189 5.77 -16.67 -5.00
C GLN A 189 6.48 -16.91 -3.67
N ILE A 190 7.48 -17.80 -3.65
CA ILE A 190 8.29 -18.08 -2.45
C ILE A 190 9.06 -16.81 -2.04
N ALA A 191 9.67 -16.11 -2.99
CA ALA A 191 10.39 -14.86 -2.72
C ALA A 191 9.45 -13.81 -2.10
N ARG A 192 8.23 -13.68 -2.64
CA ARG A 192 7.20 -12.78 -2.08
C ARG A 192 6.85 -13.15 -0.64
N ALA A 193 6.60 -14.43 -0.37
CA ALA A 193 6.28 -14.90 0.98
C ALA A 193 7.42 -14.60 1.98
N ILE A 194 8.68 -14.79 1.57
CA ILE A 194 9.84 -14.47 2.41
C ILE A 194 9.90 -12.96 2.71
N PHE A 195 9.64 -12.11 1.72
CA PHE A 195 9.60 -10.66 1.93
C PHE A 195 8.51 -10.25 2.91
N ASP A 196 7.31 -10.83 2.80
CA ASP A 196 6.20 -10.53 3.70
C ASP A 196 6.49 -10.99 5.16
N ILE A 197 7.18 -12.13 5.33
CA ILE A 197 7.65 -12.59 6.65
C ILE A 197 8.74 -11.66 7.21
N ALA A 198 9.66 -11.20 6.36
CA ALA A 198 10.74 -10.30 6.76
C ALA A 198 10.24 -8.90 7.14
N SER A 199 9.21 -8.38 6.47
CA SER A 199 8.57 -7.13 6.89
C SER A 199 7.88 -7.29 8.24
N ALA A 200 7.13 -8.39 8.43
CA ALA A 200 6.43 -8.63 9.70
C ALA A 200 7.41 -8.75 10.89
N SER A 201 8.56 -9.40 10.71
CA SER A 201 9.57 -9.51 11.78
C SER A 201 10.23 -8.17 12.11
N ARG A 202 10.44 -7.30 11.11
CA ARG A 202 10.96 -5.95 11.31
C ARG A 202 9.97 -5.06 12.07
N ASP A 203 8.68 -5.16 11.75
CA ASP A 203 7.63 -4.42 12.44
C ASP A 203 7.52 -4.85 13.91
N LEU A 204 7.61 -6.15 14.17
CA LEU A 204 7.66 -6.69 15.54
C LEU A 204 8.86 -6.12 16.32
N ALA A 205 10.05 -6.12 15.71
CA ALA A 205 11.25 -5.57 16.35
C ALA A 205 11.14 -4.06 16.60
N ALA A 206 10.46 -3.31 15.72
CA ALA A 206 10.20 -1.89 15.91
C ALA A 206 9.27 -1.64 17.10
N ILE A 207 8.22 -2.45 17.26
CA ILE A 207 7.30 -2.38 18.41
C ILE A 207 8.03 -2.71 19.71
N GLU A 208 8.89 -3.73 19.71
CA GLU A 208 9.69 -4.09 20.89
C GLU A 208 10.63 -2.95 21.31
N ARG A 209 11.30 -2.29 20.37
CA ARG A 209 12.14 -1.12 20.65
C ARG A 209 11.33 0.04 21.23
N ALA A 210 10.21 0.38 20.62
CA ALA A 210 9.32 1.44 21.10
C ALA A 210 8.82 1.15 22.53
N LYS A 211 8.53 -0.13 22.83
CA LYS A 211 8.13 -0.56 24.18
C LYS A 211 9.24 -0.37 25.21
N VAL A 212 10.49 -0.70 24.87
CA VAL A 212 11.65 -0.49 25.74
C VAL A 212 11.91 1.00 25.98
N GLU A 213 11.79 1.83 24.94
CA GLU A 213 11.94 3.28 25.06
C GLU A 213 10.87 3.89 25.97
N HIS A 214 9.61 3.47 25.83
CA HIS A 214 8.51 3.90 26.70
C HIS A 214 8.72 3.47 28.15
N ALA A 215 9.18 2.24 28.39
CA ALA A 215 9.51 1.75 29.74
C ALA A 215 10.62 2.59 30.38
N ASN A 216 11.68 2.90 29.63
CA ASN A 216 12.78 3.75 30.10
C ASN A 216 12.34 5.20 30.38
N ALA A 217 11.41 5.73 29.59
CA ALA A 217 10.86 7.06 29.80
C ALA A 217 10.04 7.15 31.10
N SER A 218 9.33 6.08 31.48
CA SER A 218 8.51 6.05 32.70
C SER A 218 9.29 5.98 34.02
N LEU A 219 10.58 5.68 33.97
CA LEU A 219 11.48 5.59 35.13
C LEU A 219 12.23 6.91 35.42
N ARG A 220 12.13 7.91 34.55
CA ARG A 220 12.76 9.22 34.71
C ARG A 220 11.76 10.25 35.25
#